data_AF-A0A660NDM1-F1
#
_entry.id   AF-A0A660NDM1-F1
#
_cell.length_a   1.000
_cell.length_b   1.000
_cell.length_c   1.000
_cell.angle_alpha   90.00
_cell.angle_beta   90.00
_cell.angle_gamma   90.00
#
_symmetry.space_group_name_H-M   'P 1'
#
loop_
_entity.id
_entity.type
_entity.pdbx_description
1 polymer ?
#
loop_
_entity_poly.entity_id
_entity_poly.type
_entity_poly.pdbx_seq_one_letter_code
_entity_poly.pdbx_strand_id
1 'polypeptide(L)'
;MNVRNLQKELEGIIKSNEASGIYPKLLLHACCAPCSSYCMEYLNSKFDITVFYYNPNIDDPKEYRLRVDEEKRLIASMPFEREVKFIE
;
A
#
# COMPACT_ATOMS: atom_id res chain seq x y z
N MET A 1 -2.03 4.52 30.05
CA MET A 1 -1.93 4.12 28.64
C MET A 1 -2.72 5.15 27.83
N ASN A 2 -2.10 5.94 26.95
CA ASN A 2 -2.83 6.89 26.13
C ASN A 2 -3.65 6.12 25.07
N VAL A 3 -4.97 6.19 25.17
CA VAL A 3 -5.86 5.56 24.19
C VAL A 3 -5.91 6.46 22.96
N ARG A 4 -5.13 6.11 21.94
CA ARG A 4 -5.17 6.77 20.63
C ARG A 4 -6.02 5.96 19.66
N ASN A 5 -6.79 6.65 18.84
CA ASN A 5 -7.56 6.03 17.76
C ASN A 5 -6.91 6.44 16.43
N LEU A 6 -6.05 5.56 15.90
CA LEU A 6 -5.27 5.83 14.69
C LEU A 6 -6.14 6.01 13.44
N GLN A 7 -7.31 5.36 13.40
CA GLN A 7 -8.26 5.53 12.30
C GLN A 7 -8.80 6.97 12.26
N LYS A 8 -9.23 7.51 13.40
CA LYS A 8 -9.70 8.90 13.49
C LYS A 8 -8.61 9.91 13.16
N GLU A 9 -7.38 9.63 13.57
CA GLU A 9 -6.23 10.49 13.25
C GLU A 9 -5.91 10.46 11.74
N LEU A 10 -5.94 9.28 11.12
CA LEU A 10 -5.77 9.11 9.68
C LEU A 10 -6.85 9.85 8.88
N GLU A 11 -8.12 9.73 9.29
CA GLU A 11 -9.24 10.47 8.68
C GLU A 11 -9.04 11.98 8.73
N GLY A 12 -8.51 12.50 9.84
CA GLY A 12 -8.15 13.92 9.97
C GLY A 12 -7.07 14.35 8.98
N ILE A 13 -6.03 13.52 8.80
CA ILE A 13 -4.95 13.76 7.84
C ILE A 13 -5.50 13.76 6.41
N ILE A 14 -6.29 12.75 6.04
CA ILE A 14 -6.91 12.63 4.72
C ILE A 14 -7.73 13.87 4.40
N LYS A 15 -8.64 14.27 5.31
CA LYS A 15 -9.51 15.43 5.11
C LYS A 15 -8.73 16.72 4.90
N SER A 16 -7.65 16.93 5.66
CA SER A 16 -6.80 18.11 5.52
C SER A 16 -6.08 18.16 4.16
N ASN A 17 -5.60 17.01 3.68
CA ASN A 17 -4.90 16.90 2.41
C ASN A 17 -5.86 17.04 1.22
N GLU A 18 -7.03 16.40 1.27
CA GLU A 18 -8.09 16.52 0.27
C GLU A 18 -8.56 17.98 0.12
N ALA A 19 -8.76 18.69 1.24
CA ALA A 19 -9.14 20.12 1.21
C ALA A 19 -8.07 21.01 0.55
N SER A 20 -6.82 20.57 0.55
CA SER A 20 -5.70 21.28 -0.08
C SER A 20 -5.39 20.76 -1.49
N GLY A 21 -6.10 19.74 -1.98
CA GLY A 21 -5.84 19.10 -3.27
C GLY A 21 -4.49 18.36 -3.34
N ILE A 22 -3.94 17.98 -2.19
CA ILE A 22 -2.62 17.34 -2.09
C ILE A 22 -2.80 15.84 -1.85
N TYR A 23 -1.98 15.04 -2.53
CA TYR A 23 -1.91 13.59 -2.35
C TYR A 23 -0.51 13.24 -1.85
N PRO A 24 -0.34 12.98 -0.54
CA PRO A 24 0.99 12.72 0.00
C PRO A 24 1.57 11.41 -0.54
N LYS A 25 2.90 11.36 -0.65
CA LYS A 25 3.61 10.11 -0.97
C LYS A 25 3.52 9.14 0.20
N LEU A 26 3.15 7.90 -0.09
CA LEU A 26 3.07 6.83 0.90
C LEU A 26 3.93 5.64 0.46
N LEU A 27 4.88 5.25 1.29
CA LEU A 27 5.62 3.99 1.14
C LEU A 27 4.86 2.90 1.89
N LEU A 28 4.27 1.95 1.15
CA LEU A 28 3.49 0.85 1.70
C LEU A 28 4.31 -0.44 1.67
N HIS A 29 4.64 -0.96 2.85
CA HIS A 29 5.29 -2.27 2.93
C HIS A 29 4.28 -3.40 2.66
N ALA A 30 4.66 -4.35 1.81
CA ALA A 30 3.89 -5.54 1.51
C ALA A 30 4.78 -6.80 1.62
N CYS A 31 4.23 -7.88 2.17
CA CYS A 31 4.87 -9.20 2.22
C CYS A 31 4.10 -10.26 1.40
N CYS A 32 2.90 -9.90 0.91
CA CYS A 32 1.99 -10.77 0.17
C CYS A 32 0.84 -9.94 -0.47
N ALA A 33 0.52 -10.23 -1.74
CA ALA A 33 -0.51 -9.54 -2.52
C ALA A 33 -1.90 -9.45 -1.87
N PRO A 34 -2.53 -10.54 -1.41
CA PRO A 34 -3.85 -10.46 -0.77
C PRO A 34 -3.88 -9.63 0.51
N CYS A 35 -2.74 -9.47 1.20
CA CYS A 35 -2.69 -8.69 2.44
C CYS A 35 -2.60 -7.19 2.17
N SER A 36 -1.95 -6.78 1.07
CA SER A 36 -1.80 -5.39 0.66
C SER A 36 -3.02 -4.86 -0.10
N SER A 37 -3.84 -5.73 -0.71
CA SER A 37 -4.94 -5.34 -1.60
C SER A 37 -5.92 -4.32 -0.99
N TYR A 38 -6.47 -4.60 0.20
CA TYR A 38 -7.42 -3.69 0.86
C TYR A 38 -6.77 -2.35 1.22
N CYS A 39 -5.53 -2.38 1.71
CA CYS A 39 -4.79 -1.16 2.05
C CYS A 39 -4.57 -0.30 0.80
N MET A 40 -4.18 -0.91 -0.32
CA MET A 40 -4.03 -0.21 -1.60
C MET A 40 -5.37 0.34 -2.09
N GLU A 41 -6.43 -0.47 -2.10
CA GLU A 41 -7.78 -0.04 -2.51
C GLU A 41 -8.27 1.17 -1.71
N TYR A 42 -8.16 1.10 -0.38
CA TYR A 42 -8.61 2.18 0.49
C TYR A 42 -7.77 3.45 0.37
N LEU A 43 -6.44 3.32 0.25
CA LEU A 43 -5.51 4.44 0.30
C LEU A 43 -5.21 5.07 -1.07
N ASN A 44 -5.45 4.36 -2.19
CA ASN A 44 -5.05 4.80 -3.52
C ASN A 44 -5.70 6.13 -3.94
N SER A 45 -6.95 6.38 -3.56
CA SER A 45 -7.61 7.66 -3.83
C SER A 45 -7.10 8.83 -2.97
N LYS A 46 -6.28 8.55 -1.95
CA LYS A 46 -5.89 9.50 -0.90
C LYS A 46 -4.39 9.78 -0.85
N PHE A 47 -3.57 8.90 -1.43
CA PHE A 47 -2.11 8.94 -1.39
C PHE A 47 -1.51 8.51 -2.72
N ASP A 48 -0.32 9.05 -3.04
CA ASP A 48 0.51 8.55 -4.12
C ASP A 48 1.35 7.36 -3.59
N ILE A 49 0.91 6.15 -3.91
CA ILE A 49 1.43 4.91 -3.30
C ILE A 49 2.66 4.39 -4.05
N THR A 50 3.69 4.02 -3.28
CA THR A 50 4.77 3.12 -3.71
C THR A 50 4.77 1.90 -2.80
N VAL A 51 4.54 0.72 -3.38
CA VAL A 51 4.65 -0.56 -2.70
C VAL A 51 6.11 -0.95 -2.60
N PHE A 52 6.56 -1.27 -1.40
CA PHE A 52 7.84 -1.92 -1.13
C PHE A 52 7.58 -3.37 -0.74
N TYR A 53 7.92 -4.29 -1.64
CA TYR A 53 7.80 -5.72 -1.38
C TYR A 53 9.05 -6.22 -0.64
N TYR A 54 8.86 -6.74 0.57
CA TYR A 54 9.95 -7.37 1.31
C TYR A 54 9.41 -8.40 2.30
N ASN A 55 9.91 -9.64 2.21
CA ASN A 55 9.57 -10.68 3.17
C ASN A 55 10.82 -11.53 3.50
N PRO A 56 11.50 -11.25 4.62
CA PRO A 56 12.73 -11.96 4.99
C PRO A 56 12.48 -13.38 5.49
N ASN A 57 11.22 -13.81 5.64
CA ASN A 57 10.87 -15.14 6.14
C ASN A 57 10.71 -16.17 5.00
N ILE A 58 11.02 -15.81 3.76
CA ILE A 58 10.95 -16.71 2.61
C ILE A 58 12.38 -17.07 2.20
N ASP A 59 12.81 -18.27 2.60
CA ASP A 59 14.16 -18.75 2.30
C ASP A 59 14.29 -19.30 0.87
N ASP A 60 13.19 -19.83 0.30
CA ASP A 60 13.19 -20.35 -1.07
C ASP A 60 13.11 -19.21 -2.10
N PRO A 61 14.14 -19.02 -2.94
CA PRO A 61 14.14 -17.93 -3.91
C PRO A 61 13.02 -18.05 -4.95
N LYS A 62 12.56 -19.27 -5.26
CA LYS A 62 11.47 -19.46 -6.22
C LYS A 62 10.15 -18.98 -5.65
N GLU A 63 9.82 -19.36 -4.42
CA GLU A 63 8.64 -18.86 -3.71
C GLU A 63 8.68 -17.33 -3.55
N TYR A 64 9.84 -16.74 -3.22
CA TYR A 64 9.98 -15.28 -3.12
C TYR A 64 9.62 -14.60 -4.44
N ARG A 65 10.18 -15.10 -5.55
CA ARG A 65 9.92 -14.56 -6.89
C ARG A 65 8.44 -14.72 -7.29
N LEU A 66 7.84 -15.87 -7.03
CA LEU A 66 6.42 -16.11 -7.30
C LEU A 66 5.52 -15.10 -6.57
N ARG A 67 5.81 -14.78 -5.31
CA ARG A 67 5.02 -13.81 -4.55
C ARG A 67 5.26 -12.36 -4.98
N VAL A 68 6.48 -12.02 -5.37
CA VAL A 68 6.79 -10.72 -6.01
C VAL A 68 5.98 -10.57 -7.30
N ASP A 69 5.97 -11.59 -8.15
CA ASP A 69 5.26 -11.56 -9.42
C ASP A 69 3.75 -11.50 -9.21
N GLU A 70 3.23 -12.17 -8.17
CA GLU A 70 1.83 -12.06 -7.79
C GLU A 70 1.46 -10.67 -7.27
N GLU A 71 2.32 -9.99 -6.51
CA GLU A 71 2.12 -8.58 -6.12
C GLU A 71 2.07 -7.67 -7.36
N LYS A 72 3.01 -7.84 -8.29
CA LYS A 72 3.04 -7.08 -9.56
C LYS A 72 1.78 -7.34 -10.39
N ARG A 73 1.35 -8.60 -10.48
CA ARG A 73 0.11 -9.00 -11.18
C ARG A 73 -1.12 -8.38 -10.53
N LEU A 74 -1.20 -8.41 -9.20
CA LEU A 74 -2.30 -7.78 -8.45
C LEU A 74 -2.37 -6.29 -8.76
N ILE A 75 -1.24 -5.59 -8.63
CA ILE A 75 -1.13 -4.14 -8.89
C ILE A 75 -1.63 -3.80 -10.30
N ALA A 76 -1.25 -4.58 -11.30
CA ALA A 76 -1.66 -4.38 -12.69
C ALA A 76 -3.14 -4.71 -12.95
N SER A 77 -3.77 -5.54 -12.10
CA SER A 77 -5.14 -6.02 -12.29
C SER A 77 -6.21 -5.20 -11.56
N MET A 78 -5.82 -4.44 -10.52
CA MET A 78 -6.75 -3.70 -9.70
C MET A 78 -7.14 -2.36 -10.35
N PRO A 79 -8.40 -1.91 -10.21
CA PRO A 79 -8.88 -0.66 -10.79
C PRO A 79 -8.48 0.54 -9.91
N PHE A 80 -7.19 0.86 -9.88
CA PHE A 80 -6.70 2.02 -9.13
C PHE A 80 -7.00 3.35 -9.84
N GLU A 81 -7.39 4.35 -9.06
CA GLU A 81 -7.56 5.74 -9.52
C GLU A 81 -6.21 6.39 -9.85
N ARG A 82 -5.15 5.95 -9.16
CA ARG A 82 -3.78 6.46 -9.29
C ARG A 82 -2.79 5.34 -9.57
N GLU A 83 -1.73 5.65 -10.29
CA GLU A 83 -0.61 4.72 -10.49
C GLU A 83 -0.05 4.26 -9.14
N VAL A 84 0.08 2.94 -8.97
CA VAL A 84 0.77 2.33 -7.83
C VAL A 84 2.16 1.91 -8.30
N LYS A 85 3.20 2.52 -7.71
CA LYS A 85 4.59 2.17 -8.00
C LYS A 85 5.00 0.94 -7.20
N PHE A 86 6.00 0.21 -7.69
CA PHE A 86 6.51 -1.00 -7.05
C PHE A 86 8.03 -0.95 -6.96
N ILE A 87 8.57 -1.30 -5.78
CA ILE A 87 9.98 -1.55 -5.53
C ILE A 87 10.14 -2.83 -4.68
N GLU A 88 11.28 -3.51 -4.84
CA GLU A 88 11.68 -4.73 -4.11
C GLU A 88 13.10 -4.60 -3.58
#